data_AF-A0A075GR97-F1
#
_entry.id   AF-A0A075GR97-F1
#
_cell.length_a   1.000
_cell.length_b   1.000
_cell.length_c   1.000
_cell.angle_alpha   90.00
_cell.angle_beta   90.00
_cell.angle_gamma   90.00
#
_symmetry.space_group_name_H-M   'P 1'
#
loop_
_entity.id
_entity.type
_entity.pdbx_description
1 polymer ?
#
loop_
_entity_poly.entity_id
_entity_poly.type
_entity_poly.pdbx_seq_one_letter_code
_entity_poly.pdbx_strand_id
1 'polypeptide(L)'
;MRQYWRIQQSQTLISMGFWCTTLTLLVWPLVSWRFEEMEAIFGIPPTYLGLISIGGTVLLIVLAIGWFYDVSFGLWREHLTVVQERNPFTTYKLNAPLGMILSQTNTILRKVAEDDDDVQRHCDFVDRWLEWNSEQEIWMRSMSSLKGIVGDEDPFLQHLSSEARAKLEAGADELQDF
;
A
#
# COMPACT_ATOMS: atom_id res chain seq x y z
N MET A 1 17.55 -1.13 17.38
CA MET A 1 16.29 -0.97 16.61
C MET A 1 16.16 -1.87 15.38
N ARG A 2 17.20 -2.10 14.55
CA ARG A 2 17.11 -2.96 13.34
C ARG A 2 16.70 -4.43 13.60
N GLN A 3 17.06 -5.00 14.75
CA GLN A 3 16.76 -6.42 15.07
C GLN A 3 15.32 -6.64 15.54
N TYR A 4 14.75 -5.71 16.33
CA TYR A 4 13.35 -5.78 16.79
C TYR A 4 12.36 -5.82 15.63
N TRP A 5 12.60 -5.00 14.60
CA TRP A 5 11.77 -4.97 13.39
C TRP A 5 11.77 -6.31 12.64
N ARG A 6 12.93 -6.98 12.54
CA ARG A 6 13.04 -8.29 11.88
C ARG A 6 12.33 -9.39 12.65
N ILE A 7 12.39 -9.34 13.99
CA ILE A 7 11.68 -10.27 14.86
C ILE A 7 10.17 -10.11 14.69
N GLN A 8 9.66 -8.87 14.62
CA GLN A 8 8.25 -8.59 14.40
C GLN A 8 7.74 -9.12 13.05
N GLN A 9 8.54 -8.99 11.98
CA GLN A 9 8.19 -9.57 10.67
C GLN A 9 8.19 -11.11 10.69
N SER A 10 9.08 -11.72 11.47
CA SER A 10 9.15 -13.19 11.60
C SER A 10 8.07 -13.77 12.54
N GLN A 11 7.46 -12.96 13.38
CA GLN A 11 6.49 -13.41 14.39
C GLN A 11 5.31 -14.15 13.77
N THR A 12 4.78 -13.67 12.64
CA THR A 12 3.67 -14.32 11.94
C THR A 12 4.05 -15.71 11.43
N LEU A 13 5.25 -15.85 10.86
CA LEU A 13 5.75 -17.13 10.36
C LEU A 13 5.99 -18.13 11.51
N ILE A 14 6.59 -17.67 12.60
CA ILE A 14 6.84 -18.49 13.81
C ILE A 14 5.50 -18.92 14.42
N SER A 15 4.54 -18.00 14.55
CA SER A 15 3.20 -18.28 15.06
C SER A 15 2.48 -19.31 14.19
N MET A 16 2.51 -19.14 12.85
CA MET A 16 1.92 -20.10 11.92
C MET A 16 2.53 -21.49 12.04
N GLY A 17 3.87 -21.58 12.12
CA GLY A 17 4.56 -22.85 12.33
C GLY A 17 4.18 -23.52 13.65
N PHE A 18 4.06 -22.72 14.72
CA PHE A 18 3.62 -23.22 16.03
C PHE A 18 2.19 -23.75 15.97
N TRP A 19 1.24 -22.97 15.45
CA TRP A 19 -0.17 -23.38 15.33
C TRP A 19 -0.35 -24.62 14.45
N CYS A 20 0.35 -24.67 13.30
CA CYS A 20 0.32 -25.84 12.44
C CYS A 20 0.83 -27.08 13.19
N THR A 21 1.94 -26.97 13.91
CA THR A 21 2.52 -28.08 14.67
C THR A 21 1.59 -28.52 15.81
N THR A 22 1.04 -27.57 16.57
CA THR A 22 0.10 -27.85 17.66
C THR A 22 -1.15 -28.56 17.16
N LEU A 23 -1.78 -28.07 16.09
CA LEU A 23 -2.95 -28.71 15.50
C LEU A 23 -2.63 -30.11 14.96
N THR A 24 -1.48 -30.26 14.30
CA THR A 24 -1.01 -31.55 13.79
C THR A 24 -0.87 -32.59 14.90
N LEU A 25 -0.22 -32.21 16.00
CA LEU A 25 -0.01 -33.11 17.15
C LEU A 25 -1.28 -33.39 17.94
N LEU A 26 -2.23 -32.43 17.97
CA LEU A 26 -3.52 -32.62 18.63
C LEU A 26 -4.44 -33.55 17.83
N VAL A 27 -4.38 -33.49 16.50
CA VAL A 27 -5.16 -34.35 15.61
C VAL A 27 -4.57 -35.75 15.48
N TRP A 28 -3.24 -35.90 15.56
CA TRP A 28 -2.54 -37.18 15.44
C TRP A 28 -3.18 -38.34 16.24
N PRO A 29 -3.41 -38.24 17.57
CA PRO A 29 -3.99 -39.35 18.34
C PRO A 29 -5.41 -39.74 17.91
N LEU A 30 -6.13 -38.86 17.19
CA LEU A 30 -7.48 -39.13 16.69
C LEU A 30 -7.48 -39.92 15.38
N VAL A 31 -6.35 -39.88 14.64
CA VAL A 31 -6.25 -40.43 13.28
C VAL A 31 -5.10 -41.46 13.16
N SER A 32 -4.29 -41.65 14.21
CA SER A 32 -3.11 -42.54 14.20
C SER A 32 -3.42 -43.95 13.72
N TRP A 33 -4.60 -44.47 14.08
CA TRP A 33 -5.09 -45.79 13.69
C TRP A 33 -5.12 -46.02 12.17
N ARG A 34 -5.23 -44.96 11.36
CA ARG A 34 -5.17 -45.04 9.88
C ARG A 34 -3.79 -45.36 9.33
N PHE A 35 -2.75 -45.13 10.14
CA PHE A 35 -1.35 -45.25 9.75
C PHE A 35 -0.65 -46.41 10.47
N GLU A 36 -1.29 -47.03 11.47
CA GLU A 36 -0.73 -48.17 12.22
C GLU A 36 -0.61 -49.43 11.36
N GLU A 37 -1.51 -49.61 10.37
CA GLU A 37 -1.50 -50.76 9.46
C GLU A 37 -0.64 -50.52 8.20
N MET A 38 -0.01 -49.35 8.05
CA MET A 38 0.81 -49.03 6.89
C MET A 38 2.23 -49.59 7.04
N GLU A 39 2.79 -50.13 5.95
CA GLU A 39 4.22 -50.44 5.90
C GLU A 39 5.06 -49.17 5.68
N ALA A 40 6.34 -49.22 6.07
CA ALA A 40 7.27 -48.12 5.85
C ALA A 40 7.48 -47.91 4.34
N ILE A 41 7.16 -46.70 3.87
CA ILE A 41 7.36 -46.32 2.47
C ILE A 41 8.74 -45.66 2.35
N PHE A 42 9.60 -46.17 1.46
CA PHE A 42 10.97 -45.66 1.27
C PHE A 42 11.81 -45.59 2.57
N GLY A 43 11.56 -46.47 3.55
CA GLY A 43 12.24 -46.47 4.84
C GLY A 43 11.77 -45.40 5.83
N ILE A 44 10.73 -44.63 5.48
CA ILE A 44 10.12 -43.63 6.36
C ILE A 44 9.00 -44.29 7.16
N PRO A 45 9.02 -44.22 8.51
CA PRO A 45 7.94 -44.73 9.33
C PRO A 45 6.60 -44.05 9.01
N PRO A 46 5.47 -44.81 8.99
CA PRO A 46 4.13 -44.28 8.70
C PRO A 46 3.73 -43.08 9.56
N THR A 47 4.24 -43.02 10.80
CA THR A 47 4.03 -41.89 11.71
C THR A 47 4.45 -40.55 11.12
N TYR A 48 5.63 -40.48 10.49
CA TYR A 48 6.10 -39.23 9.89
C TYR A 48 5.29 -38.84 8.65
N LEU A 49 4.88 -39.82 7.85
CA LEU A 49 4.01 -39.59 6.70
C LEU A 49 2.64 -39.07 7.13
N GLY A 50 2.07 -39.65 8.19
CA GLY A 50 0.83 -39.19 8.78
C GLY A 50 0.94 -37.77 9.33
N LEU A 51 1.99 -37.45 10.10
CA LEU A 51 2.23 -36.10 10.60
C LEU A 51 2.39 -35.07 9.46
N ILE A 52 3.15 -35.40 8.41
CA ILE A 52 3.32 -34.52 7.23
C ILE A 52 1.98 -34.32 6.52
N SER A 53 1.17 -35.38 6.36
CA SER A 53 -0.14 -35.29 5.69
C SER A 53 -1.13 -34.40 6.46
N ILE A 54 -1.18 -34.55 7.79
CA ILE A 54 -2.05 -33.75 8.65
C ILE A 54 -1.57 -32.29 8.64
N GLY A 55 -0.28 -32.04 8.85
CA GLY A 55 0.28 -30.69 8.81
C GLY A 55 0.09 -30.02 7.45
N GLY A 56 0.31 -30.75 6.36
CA GLY A 56 0.04 -30.28 5.00
C GLY A 56 -1.43 -29.92 4.79
N THR A 57 -2.35 -30.75 5.28
CA THR A 57 -3.79 -30.49 5.19
C THR A 57 -4.19 -29.23 5.97
N VAL A 58 -3.69 -29.07 7.20
CA VAL A 58 -3.92 -27.87 8.02
C VAL A 58 -3.41 -26.62 7.30
N LEU A 59 -2.20 -26.65 6.74
CA LEU A 59 -1.64 -25.55 5.96
C LEU A 59 -2.49 -25.22 4.74
N LEU A 60 -2.93 -26.22 3.98
CA LEU A 60 -3.79 -26.03 2.82
C LEU A 60 -5.13 -25.38 3.20
N ILE A 61 -5.74 -25.80 4.30
CA ILE A 61 -6.98 -25.18 4.80
C ILE A 61 -6.75 -23.72 5.17
N VAL A 62 -5.67 -23.41 5.91
CA VAL A 62 -5.34 -22.02 6.28
C VAL A 62 -5.12 -21.16 5.05
N LEU A 63 -4.37 -21.65 4.06
CA LEU A 63 -4.14 -20.95 2.79
C LEU A 63 -5.44 -20.78 1.99
N ALA A 64 -6.30 -21.78 1.95
CA ALA A 64 -7.60 -21.71 1.27
C ALA A 64 -8.52 -20.68 1.92
N ILE A 65 -8.55 -20.60 3.25
CA ILE A 65 -9.29 -19.56 3.98
C ILE A 65 -8.72 -18.17 3.64
N GLY A 66 -7.40 -18.01 3.67
CA GLY A 66 -6.74 -16.75 3.32
C GLY A 66 -7.04 -16.32 1.88
N TRP A 67 -7.01 -17.25 0.94
CA TRP A 67 -7.37 -17.01 -0.45
C TRP A 67 -8.85 -16.62 -0.61
N PHE A 68 -9.76 -17.33 0.07
CA PHE A 68 -11.19 -17.01 0.04
C PHE A 68 -11.48 -15.63 0.67
N TYR A 69 -10.76 -15.30 1.75
CA TYR A 69 -10.82 -14.00 2.41
C TYR A 69 -10.45 -12.86 1.45
N ASP A 70 -9.38 -13.05 0.67
CA ASP A 70 -8.90 -12.04 -0.29
C ASP A 70 -9.80 -11.95 -1.53
N VAL A 71 -10.13 -13.07 -2.17
CA VAL A 71 -10.86 -13.09 -3.45
C VAL A 71 -12.34 -12.76 -3.28
N SER A 72 -13.01 -13.32 -2.26
CA SER A 72 -14.46 -13.19 -2.13
C SER A 72 -14.88 -11.90 -1.44
N PHE A 73 -14.11 -11.48 -0.43
CA PHE A 73 -14.46 -10.29 0.35
C PHE A 73 -13.68 -9.05 -0.07
N GLY A 74 -12.55 -9.18 -0.79
CA GLY A 74 -11.74 -8.02 -1.20
C GLY A 74 -11.17 -7.19 -0.04
N LEU A 75 -11.32 -7.65 1.21
CA LEU A 75 -11.05 -6.89 2.43
C LEU A 75 -9.59 -6.46 2.54
N TRP A 76 -8.67 -7.24 1.97
CA TRP A 76 -7.27 -6.87 1.91
C TRP A 76 -7.05 -5.58 1.10
N ARG A 77 -7.71 -5.44 -0.05
CA ARG A 77 -7.58 -4.25 -0.90
C ARG A 77 -8.13 -3.02 -0.20
N GLU A 78 -9.31 -3.14 0.40
CA GLU A 78 -9.93 -2.06 1.16
C GLU A 78 -9.09 -1.68 2.38
N HIS A 79 -8.55 -2.68 3.09
CA HIS A 79 -7.65 -2.46 4.22
C HIS A 79 -6.38 -1.71 3.80
N LEU A 80 -5.76 -2.09 2.66
CA LEU A 80 -4.60 -1.38 2.12
C LEU A 80 -4.93 0.07 1.78
N THR A 81 -6.09 0.35 1.18
CA THR A 81 -6.55 1.72 0.91
C THR A 81 -6.66 2.51 2.22
N VAL A 82 -7.32 1.96 3.23
CA VAL A 82 -7.44 2.63 4.55
C VAL A 82 -6.07 2.86 5.20
N VAL A 83 -5.17 1.88 5.13
CA VAL A 83 -3.80 2.04 5.65
C VAL A 83 -3.06 3.15 4.90
N GLN A 84 -3.24 3.25 3.59
CA GLN A 84 -2.62 4.27 2.76
C GLN A 84 -3.20 5.67 3.05
N GLU A 85 -4.52 5.81 3.15
CA GLU A 85 -5.22 7.06 3.47
C GLU A 85 -4.90 7.56 4.88
N ARG A 86 -4.78 6.64 5.84
CA ARG A 86 -4.40 6.95 7.22
C ARG A 86 -2.91 7.20 7.38
N ASN A 87 -2.09 6.93 6.36
CA ASN A 87 -0.67 7.16 6.44
C ASN A 87 -0.39 8.66 6.22
N PRO A 88 0.02 9.41 7.27
CA PRO A 88 0.30 10.83 7.14
C PRO A 88 1.44 11.09 6.15
N PHE A 89 2.36 10.13 5.96
CA PHE A 89 3.39 10.26 4.95
C PHE A 89 2.83 10.27 3.53
N THR A 90 1.90 9.36 3.21
CA THR A 90 1.28 9.33 1.88
C THR A 90 0.46 10.59 1.65
N THR A 91 -0.40 10.93 2.62
CA THR A 91 -1.32 12.05 2.52
C THR A 91 -0.59 13.38 2.40
N TYR A 92 0.42 13.64 3.25
CA TYR A 92 1.05 14.96 3.33
C TYR A 92 2.38 15.09 2.59
N LYS A 93 3.11 14.00 2.33
CA LYS A 93 4.46 14.09 1.73
C LYS A 93 4.56 13.50 0.34
N LEU A 94 3.58 12.71 -0.10
CA LEU A 94 3.67 11.98 -1.36
C LEU A 94 2.67 12.50 -2.41
N ASN A 95 1.46 12.85 -2.01
CA ASN A 95 0.41 13.30 -2.93
C ASN A 95 0.76 14.61 -3.67
N ALA A 96 1.25 15.64 -2.97
CA ALA A 96 1.58 16.92 -3.62
C ALA A 96 2.77 16.81 -4.60
N PRO A 97 3.90 16.14 -4.27
CA PRO A 97 4.96 15.90 -5.25
C PRO A 97 4.50 15.11 -6.48
N LEU A 98 3.62 14.11 -6.32
CA LEU A 98 3.03 13.40 -7.46
C LEU A 98 2.21 14.34 -8.34
N GLY A 99 1.43 15.23 -7.73
CA GLY A 99 0.69 16.26 -8.46
C GLY A 99 1.60 17.26 -9.19
N MET A 100 2.74 17.62 -8.61
CA MET A 100 3.75 18.46 -9.29
C MET A 100 4.36 17.77 -10.51
N ILE A 101 4.67 16.48 -10.40
CA ILE A 101 5.15 15.69 -11.53
C ILE A 101 4.07 15.64 -12.62
N LEU A 102 2.80 15.47 -12.25
CA LEU A 102 1.72 15.51 -13.22
C LEU A 102 1.60 16.89 -13.89
N SER A 103 1.70 17.98 -13.12
CA SER A 103 1.72 19.35 -13.66
C SER A 103 2.83 19.55 -14.70
N GLN A 104 4.04 19.12 -14.38
CA GLN A 104 5.19 19.25 -15.27
C GLN A 104 5.02 18.39 -16.53
N THR A 105 4.58 17.15 -16.38
CA THR A 105 4.35 16.25 -17.52
C THR A 105 3.19 16.72 -18.39
N ASN A 106 2.11 17.25 -17.82
CA ASN A 106 1.00 17.85 -18.57
C ASN A 106 1.47 19.08 -19.37
N THR A 107 2.31 19.93 -18.76
CA THR A 107 2.90 21.09 -19.43
C THR A 107 3.79 20.68 -20.60
N ILE A 108 4.59 19.62 -20.43
CA ILE A 108 5.41 19.06 -21.51
C ILE A 108 4.53 18.50 -22.62
N LEU A 109 3.51 17.71 -22.27
CA LEU A 109 2.57 17.12 -23.23
C LEU A 109 1.90 18.20 -24.09
N ARG A 110 1.41 19.27 -23.44
CA ARG A 110 0.79 20.40 -24.12
C ARG A 110 1.71 21.04 -25.16
N LYS A 111 3.01 21.20 -24.85
CA LYS A 111 4.02 21.78 -25.75
C LYS A 111 4.45 20.85 -26.89
N VAL A 112 4.39 19.54 -26.67
CA VAL A 112 4.80 18.55 -27.69
C VAL A 112 3.68 18.30 -28.69
N ALA A 113 2.42 18.45 -28.29
CA ALA A 113 1.24 18.19 -29.10
C ALA A 113 0.33 19.43 -29.19
N GLU A 114 0.92 20.58 -29.57
CA GLU A 114 0.18 21.85 -29.67
C GLU A 114 -0.95 21.81 -30.73
N ASP A 115 -0.76 21.03 -31.81
CA ASP A 115 -1.70 20.95 -32.93
C ASP A 115 -2.79 19.85 -32.78
N ASP A 116 -2.81 19.12 -31.66
CA ASP A 116 -3.75 18.01 -31.42
C ASP A 116 -4.86 18.42 -30.44
N ASP A 117 -6.05 18.70 -30.98
CA ASP A 117 -7.22 19.15 -30.22
C ASP A 117 -7.64 18.18 -29.10
N ASP A 118 -7.50 16.86 -29.32
CA ASP A 118 -7.86 15.86 -28.31
C ASP A 118 -6.86 15.87 -27.15
N VAL A 119 -5.57 16.06 -27.45
CA VAL A 119 -4.52 16.21 -26.43
C VAL A 119 -4.71 17.52 -25.66
N GLN A 120 -5.00 18.63 -26.34
CA GLN A 120 -5.27 19.91 -25.66
C GLN A 120 -6.46 19.78 -24.70
N ARG A 121 -7.54 19.12 -25.11
CA ARG A 121 -8.71 18.85 -24.25
C ARG A 121 -8.34 18.01 -23.02
N HIS A 122 -7.47 17.01 -23.16
CA HIS A 122 -6.97 16.23 -22.03
C HIS A 122 -6.15 17.11 -21.07
N CYS A 123 -5.23 17.90 -21.61
CA CYS A 123 -4.41 18.81 -20.82
C CYS A 123 -5.27 19.82 -20.04
N ASP A 124 -6.33 20.36 -20.64
CA ASP A 124 -7.27 21.27 -19.98
C ASP A 124 -8.03 20.60 -18.83
N PHE A 125 -8.36 19.32 -18.96
CA PHE A 125 -8.97 18.56 -17.88
C PHE A 125 -8.02 18.39 -16.70
N VAL A 126 -6.76 18.02 -16.99
CA VAL A 126 -5.73 17.84 -15.97
C VAL A 126 -5.42 19.16 -15.27
N ASP A 127 -5.36 20.28 -16.00
CA ASP A 127 -5.10 21.60 -15.42
C ASP A 127 -6.21 22.03 -14.45
N ARG A 128 -7.49 21.84 -14.81
CA ARG A 128 -8.62 22.09 -13.90
C ARG A 128 -8.58 21.20 -12.67
N TRP A 129 -8.17 19.94 -12.83
CA TRP A 129 -8.04 19.02 -11.70
C TRP A 129 -6.92 19.45 -10.75
N LEU A 130 -5.76 19.87 -11.29
CA LEU A 130 -4.63 20.37 -10.51
C LEU A 130 -4.95 21.70 -9.81
N GLU A 131 -5.70 22.60 -10.46
CA GLU A 131 -6.17 23.84 -9.86
C GLU A 131 -7.09 23.57 -8.66
N TRP A 132 -8.08 22.68 -8.80
CA TRP A 132 -8.93 22.27 -7.68
C TRP A 132 -8.14 21.62 -6.54
N ASN A 133 -7.11 20.83 -6.87
CA ASN A 133 -6.22 20.22 -5.89
C ASN A 133 -5.43 21.26 -5.09
N SER A 134 -4.99 22.36 -5.73
CA SER A 134 -4.24 23.43 -5.08
C SER A 134 -5.04 24.12 -3.96
N GLU A 135 -6.36 24.10 -4.03
CA GLU A 135 -7.24 24.66 -3.00
C GLU A 135 -7.35 23.77 -1.74
N GLN A 136 -6.80 22.54 -1.78
CA GLN A 136 -6.86 21.61 -0.66
C GLN A 136 -5.73 21.87 0.35
N GLU A 137 -6.04 21.70 1.64
CA GLU A 137 -5.09 21.92 2.75
C GLU A 137 -3.77 21.15 2.58
N ILE A 138 -3.83 19.94 2.01
CA ILE A 138 -2.66 19.08 1.76
C ILE A 138 -1.63 19.80 0.87
N TRP A 139 -2.09 20.50 -0.16
CA TRP A 139 -1.23 21.23 -1.08
C TRP A 139 -0.65 22.47 -0.43
N MET A 140 -1.45 23.22 0.32
CA MET A 140 -0.98 24.39 1.07
C MET A 140 0.11 24.01 2.10
N ARG A 141 -0.10 22.92 2.85
CA ARG A 141 0.92 22.38 3.78
C ARG A 141 2.21 21.96 3.07
N SER A 142 2.07 21.36 1.89
CA SER A 142 3.22 20.93 1.10
C SER A 142 4.02 22.12 0.56
N MET A 143 3.35 23.17 0.09
CA MET A 143 4.02 24.41 -0.34
C MET A 143 4.70 25.10 0.84
N SER A 144 4.02 25.23 1.98
CA SER A 144 4.61 25.78 3.21
C SER A 144 5.90 25.03 3.62
N SER A 145 5.85 23.69 3.62
CA SER A 145 7.02 22.87 3.90
C SER A 145 8.13 23.04 2.85
N LEU A 146 7.79 23.16 1.57
CA LEU A 146 8.77 23.35 0.50
C LEU A 146 9.42 24.72 0.56
N LYS A 147 8.65 25.79 0.79
CA LYS A 147 9.15 27.14 1.03
C LYS A 147 10.14 27.16 2.20
N GLY A 148 9.83 26.45 3.29
CA GLY A 148 10.74 26.30 4.43
C GLY A 148 12.03 25.52 4.13
N ILE A 149 11.99 24.51 3.24
CA ILE A 149 13.15 23.67 2.90
C ILE A 149 14.02 24.30 1.80
N VAL A 150 13.39 24.78 0.73
CA VAL A 150 14.04 25.29 -0.49
C VAL A 150 14.42 26.76 -0.32
N GLY A 151 13.66 27.52 0.46
CA GLY A 151 13.91 28.94 0.70
C GLY A 151 13.46 29.88 -0.43
N ASP A 152 12.75 29.35 -1.43
CA ASP A 152 12.22 30.09 -2.57
C ASP A 152 10.69 29.99 -2.65
N GLU A 153 10.08 30.95 -3.36
CA GLU A 153 8.64 31.03 -3.62
C GLU A 153 8.23 30.02 -4.71
N ASP A 154 7.94 28.80 -4.26
CA ASP A 154 7.24 27.71 -4.97
C ASP A 154 7.79 27.24 -6.33
N PRO A 155 7.60 25.96 -6.69
CA PRO A 155 7.80 25.53 -8.07
C PRO A 155 6.80 26.27 -8.98
N PHE A 156 7.24 26.71 -10.16
CA PHE A 156 6.37 27.39 -11.13
C PHE A 156 5.23 26.46 -11.59
N LEU A 157 4.05 26.59 -10.99
CA LEU A 157 2.83 25.87 -11.36
C LEU A 157 2.09 26.68 -12.43
N GLN A 158 2.40 26.40 -13.71
CA GLN A 158 1.88 27.15 -14.86
C GLN A 158 0.35 27.06 -15.02
N HIS A 159 -0.24 25.95 -14.57
CA HIS A 159 -1.67 25.69 -14.70
C HIS A 159 -2.53 26.50 -13.73
N LEU A 160 -1.96 27.11 -12.68
CA LEU A 160 -2.71 27.88 -11.71
C LEU A 160 -3.06 29.26 -12.25
N SER A 161 -4.33 29.66 -12.10
CA SER A 161 -4.73 31.05 -12.26
C SER A 161 -4.04 31.95 -11.23
N SER A 162 -3.94 33.25 -11.52
CA SER A 162 -3.36 34.22 -10.57
C SER A 162 -4.10 34.26 -9.24
N GLU A 163 -5.43 34.05 -9.27
CA GLU A 163 -6.25 33.98 -8.07
C GLU A 163 -5.97 32.71 -7.26
N ALA A 164 -5.93 31.54 -7.91
CA ALA A 164 -5.63 30.27 -7.24
C ALA A 164 -4.22 30.27 -6.63
N ARG A 165 -3.24 30.84 -7.33
CA ARG A 165 -1.87 31.00 -6.80
C ARG A 165 -1.83 31.87 -5.55
N ALA A 166 -2.49 33.04 -5.58
CA ALA A 166 -2.55 33.92 -4.41
C ALA A 166 -3.23 33.25 -3.20
N LYS A 167 -4.29 32.45 -3.44
CA LYS A 167 -4.95 31.67 -2.39
C LYS A 167 -4.05 30.57 -1.81
N LEU A 168 -3.32 29.85 -2.67
CA LEU A 168 -2.38 28.82 -2.25
C LEU A 168 -1.26 29.40 -1.40
N GLU A 169 -0.67 30.51 -1.84
CA GLU A 169 0.40 31.22 -1.11
C GLU A 169 -0.11 31.72 0.25
N ALA A 170 -1.27 32.40 0.29
CA ALA A 170 -1.88 32.86 1.53
C ALA A 170 -2.20 31.71 2.49
N GLY A 171 -2.77 30.61 1.98
CA GLY A 171 -3.05 29.42 2.78
C GLY A 171 -1.78 28.74 3.31
N ALA A 172 -0.71 28.68 2.51
CA ALA A 172 0.57 28.13 2.93
C ALA A 172 1.24 28.97 4.03
N ASP A 173 1.11 30.30 3.97
CA ASP A 173 1.61 31.21 4.99
C ASP A 173 0.75 31.19 6.27
N GLU A 174 -0.57 31.06 6.17
CA GLU A 174 -1.49 30.93 7.30
C GLU A 174 -1.34 29.59 8.05
N LEU A 175 -0.91 28.53 7.36
CA LEU A 175 -0.69 27.20 7.94
C LEU A 175 0.62 27.09 8.75
N GLN A 176 1.33 28.19 8.99
CA GLN A 176 2.51 28.19 9.86
C GLN A 176 2.14 27.82 11.31
N ASP A 177 2.92 26.87 11.84
CA ASP A 177 3.02 26.39 13.23
C ASP A 177 1.99 25.36 13.73
N PHE A 178 2.29 24.08 13.47
CA PHE A 178 2.21 22.99 14.47
C PHE A 178 3.35 21.99 14.30
#